data_AF-A0AAU5DTK2-F1
#
_entry.id   AF-A0AAU5DTK2-F1
#
_cell.length_a   1.000
_cell.length_b   1.000
_cell.length_c   1.000
_cell.angle_alpha   90.00
_cell.angle_beta   90.00
_cell.angle_gamma   90.00
#
_symmetry.space_group_name_H-M   'P 1'
#
loop_
_entity.id
_entity.type
_entity.pdbx_description
1 polymer ?
#
loop_
_entity_poly.entity_id
_entity_poly.type
_entity_poly.pdbx_seq_one_letter_code
_entity_poly.pdbx_strand_id
1 'polypeptide(L)'
;MTERDVILNELAQGLRPMPEGIEWFDALGAEQQSEILRYLSHHCLQARATPEDGPESISRAGLRPTHTPSVLIARGRIDDQLSKIASLAPLDERRKAFRLLIAVLAIADERRRERFCSDGCGHWWHRLSVAD
;
A
#
# COMPACT_ATOMS: atom_id res chain seq x y z
N MET A 1 -0.03 17.69 -6.13
CA MET A 1 -0.30 16.28 -6.47
C MET A 1 0.81 15.86 -7.41
N THR A 2 1.60 14.86 -7.02
CA THR A 2 2.68 14.32 -7.86
C THR A 2 2.20 13.10 -8.63
N GLU A 3 2.88 12.74 -9.71
CA GLU A 3 2.58 11.53 -10.50
C GLU A 3 2.58 10.26 -9.64
N ARG A 4 3.57 10.15 -8.74
CA ARG A 4 3.61 9.09 -7.71
C ARG A 4 2.30 9.00 -6.93
N ASP A 5 1.78 10.14 -6.45
CA ASP A 5 0.60 10.13 -5.60
C ASP A 5 -0.61 9.57 -6.37
N VAL A 6 -0.74 9.90 -7.65
CA VAL A 6 -1.79 9.36 -8.53
C VAL A 6 -1.63 7.85 -8.69
N ILE A 7 -0.45 7.37 -9.08
CA ILE A 7 -0.17 5.94 -9.30
C ILE A 7 -0.49 5.12 -8.04
N LEU A 8 -0.01 5.55 -6.87
CA LEU A 8 -0.22 4.81 -5.63
C LEU A 8 -1.70 4.75 -5.22
N ASN A 9 -2.45 5.83 -5.44
CA ASN A 9 -3.89 5.85 -5.14
C ASN A 9 -4.71 5.07 -6.18
N GLU A 10 -4.32 5.06 -7.45
CA GLU A 10 -4.94 4.21 -8.48
C GLU A 10 -4.74 2.73 -8.17
N LEU A 11 -3.52 2.34 -7.76
CA LEU A 11 -3.21 0.97 -7.35
C LEU A 11 -4.02 0.55 -6.13
N ALA A 12 -4.10 1.39 -5.10
CA ALA A 12 -4.88 1.10 -3.90
C ALA A 12 -6.40 1.01 -4.18
N GLN A 13 -6.89 1.73 -5.19
CA GLN A 13 -8.30 1.71 -5.59
C GLN A 13 -8.61 0.67 -6.67
N GLY A 14 -7.60 -0.08 -7.13
CA GLY A 14 -7.77 -1.05 -8.22
C GLY A 14 -8.05 -0.42 -9.58
N LEU A 15 -7.85 0.90 -9.75
CA LEU A 15 -7.97 1.61 -11.03
C LEU A 15 -6.77 1.33 -11.95
N ARG A 16 -5.61 1.09 -11.36
CA ARG A 16 -4.40 0.64 -12.07
C ARG A 16 -4.10 -0.82 -11.72
N PRO A 17 -3.84 -1.69 -12.72
CA PRO A 17 -3.44 -3.07 -12.47
C PRO A 17 -2.12 -3.15 -11.68
N MET A 18 -2.05 -4.08 -10.72
CA MET A 18 -0.82 -4.32 -9.95
C MET A 18 0.41 -4.64 -10.83
N PRO A 19 0.33 -5.41 -11.94
CA PRO A 19 1.50 -5.62 -12.81
C PRO A 19 2.13 -4.33 -13.32
N GLU A 20 1.33 -3.35 -13.75
CA GLU A 20 1.84 -2.04 -14.16
C GLU A 20 2.49 -1.27 -13.00
N GLY A 21 1.92 -1.36 -11.80
CA GLY A 21 2.51 -0.78 -10.60
C GLY A 21 3.87 -1.40 -10.26
N ILE A 22 4.04 -2.70 -10.50
CA ILE A 22 5.31 -3.41 -10.29
C ILE A 22 6.34 -2.96 -11.31
N GLU A 23 5.98 -2.89 -12.60
CA GLU A 23 6.87 -2.38 -13.65
C GLU A 23 7.33 -0.95 -13.36
N TRP A 24 6.41 -0.08 -12.96
CA TRP A 24 6.74 1.28 -12.52
C TRP A 24 7.70 1.28 -11.32
N PHE A 25 7.44 0.47 -10.30
CA PHE A 25 8.28 0.41 -9.10
C PHE A 25 9.68 -0.17 -9.37
N ASP A 26 9.78 -1.16 -10.26
CA ASP A 26 11.05 -1.80 -10.62
C ASP A 26 11.93 -0.89 -11.50
N ALA A 27 11.33 0.04 -12.25
CA ALA A 27 12.05 1.04 -13.03
C ALA A 27 12.73 2.11 -12.16
N LEU A 28 12.37 2.21 -10.87
CA LEU A 28 12.96 3.16 -9.93
C LEU A 28 14.33 2.70 -9.43
N GLY A 29 15.18 3.67 -9.10
CA GLY A 29 16.43 3.40 -8.38
C GLY A 29 16.19 2.89 -6.96
N ALA A 30 17.19 2.21 -6.38
CA ALA A 30 17.08 1.60 -5.05
C ALA A 30 16.72 2.59 -3.93
N GLU A 31 17.20 3.83 -4.02
CA GLU A 31 16.84 4.89 -3.08
C GLU A 31 15.37 5.27 -3.22
N GLN A 32 14.94 5.60 -4.45
CA GLN A 32 13.56 5.94 -4.77
C GLN A 32 12.56 4.86 -4.35
N GLN A 33 12.86 3.58 -4.59
CA GLN A 33 12.04 2.47 -4.09
C GLN A 33 11.87 2.52 -2.56
N SER A 34 12.95 2.80 -1.83
CA SER A 34 12.90 2.93 -0.37
C SER A 34 12.06 4.14 0.05
N GLU A 35 12.12 5.24 -0.69
CA GLU A 35 11.25 6.40 -0.48
C GLU A 35 9.78 6.07 -0.71
N ILE A 36 9.45 5.34 -1.77
CA ILE A 36 8.08 4.89 -2.05
C ILE A 36 7.54 4.02 -0.92
N LEU A 37 8.33 3.06 -0.44
CA LEU A 37 7.91 2.17 0.65
C LEU A 37 7.65 2.95 1.96
N ARG A 38 8.52 3.91 2.30
CA ARG A 38 8.29 4.80 3.46
C ARG A 38 7.06 5.66 3.27
N TYR A 39 6.87 6.20 2.07
CA TYR A 39 5.70 7.00 1.73
C TYR A 39 4.39 6.21 1.88
N LEU A 40 4.36 4.97 1.38
CA LEU A 40 3.23 4.05 1.53
C LEU A 40 2.96 3.68 2.98
N SER A 41 3.99 3.39 3.77
CA SER A 41 3.85 3.13 5.20
C SER A 41 3.18 4.30 5.93
N HIS A 42 3.58 5.54 5.64
CA HIS A 42 2.91 6.72 6.19
C HIS A 42 1.45 6.83 5.71
N HIS A 43 1.15 6.50 4.46
CA HIS A 43 -0.22 6.54 3.94
C HIS A 43 -1.12 5.50 4.61
N CYS A 44 -0.62 4.29 4.88
CA CYS A 44 -1.33 3.28 5.64
C CYS A 44 -1.72 3.81 7.04
N LEU A 45 -0.78 4.49 7.72
CA LEU A 45 -1.06 5.12 9.02
C LEU A 45 -2.12 6.22 8.92
N GLN A 46 -2.04 7.10 7.92
CA GLN A 46 -3.02 8.17 7.70
C GLN A 46 -4.41 7.63 7.29
N ALA A 47 -4.44 6.48 6.61
CA ALA A 47 -5.65 5.74 6.29
C ALA A 47 -6.23 4.99 7.51
N ARG A 48 -5.55 5.02 8.66
CA ARG A 48 -5.92 4.32 9.90
C ARG A 48 -5.90 2.80 9.73
N ALA A 49 -4.85 2.28 9.11
CA ALA A 49 -4.58 0.85 9.08
C ALA A 49 -4.56 0.27 10.51
N THR A 50 -5.15 -0.92 10.68
CA THR A 50 -5.22 -1.62 11.97
C THR A 50 -4.64 -3.03 11.85
N PRO A 51 -4.24 -3.66 12.96
CA PRO A 51 -3.66 -5.02 12.93
C PRO A 51 -4.55 -6.06 12.21
N GLU A 52 -5.86 -5.88 12.24
CA GLU A 52 -6.85 -6.73 11.57
C GLU A 52 -6.75 -6.68 10.04
N ASP A 53 -6.14 -5.64 9.47
CA ASP A 53 -5.90 -5.53 8.02
C ASP A 53 -4.85 -6.52 7.53
N GLY A 54 -3.98 -7.02 8.42
CA GLY A 54 -2.83 -7.85 8.07
C GLY A 54 -3.18 -9.12 7.29
N PRO A 55 -4.03 -10.03 7.81
CA PRO A 55 -4.38 -11.28 7.13
C PRO A 55 -4.98 -11.07 5.73
N GLU A 56 -5.92 -10.12 5.60
CA GLU A 56 -6.56 -9.81 4.32
C GLU A 56 -5.57 -9.16 3.36
N SER A 57 -4.68 -8.28 3.84
CA SER A 57 -3.63 -7.68 3.02
C SER A 57 -2.68 -8.72 2.43
N ILE A 58 -2.33 -9.77 3.20
CA ILE A 58 -1.48 -10.87 2.71
C ILE A 58 -2.17 -11.60 1.55
N SER A 59 -3.47 -11.89 1.70
CA SER A 59 -4.30 -12.54 0.69
C SER A 59 -4.40 -11.69 -0.58
N ARG A 60 -4.84 -10.42 -0.47
CA ARG A 60 -4.96 -9.49 -1.60
C ARG A 60 -3.63 -9.23 -2.30
N ALA A 61 -2.54 -9.19 -1.55
CA ALA A 61 -1.20 -9.02 -2.12
C ALA A 61 -0.69 -10.28 -2.82
N GLY A 62 -1.36 -11.44 -2.71
CA GLY A 62 -0.93 -12.72 -3.30
C GLY A 62 0.41 -13.21 -2.73
N LEU A 63 0.66 -12.96 -1.44
CA LEU A 63 1.90 -13.34 -0.76
C LEU A 63 1.71 -14.63 0.04
N ARG A 64 2.78 -15.42 0.16
CA ARG A 64 2.80 -16.56 1.06
C ARG A 64 2.92 -16.07 2.51
N PRO A 65 2.24 -16.70 3.48
CA PRO A 65 2.36 -16.33 4.89
C PRO A 65 3.80 -16.38 5.43
N THR A 66 4.70 -17.13 4.78
CA THR A 66 6.11 -17.27 5.14
C THR A 66 7.02 -16.17 4.59
N HIS A 67 6.54 -15.32 3.68
CA HIS A 67 7.33 -14.18 3.22
C HIS A 67 7.54 -13.18 4.36
N THR A 68 8.74 -12.57 4.42
CA THR A 68 9.11 -11.62 5.49
C THR A 68 8.07 -10.54 5.76
N PRO A 69 7.56 -9.78 4.75
CA PRO A 69 6.56 -8.75 5.02
C PRO A 69 5.23 -9.33 5.56
N SER A 70 4.84 -10.53 5.15
CA SER A 70 3.66 -11.24 5.67
C SER A 70 3.82 -11.64 7.14
N VAL A 71 5.02 -12.12 7.52
CA VAL A 71 5.31 -12.45 8.93
C VAL A 71 5.31 -11.20 9.80
N LEU A 72 5.85 -10.08 9.29
CA LEU A 72 5.91 -8.82 10.02
C LEU A 72 4.51 -8.23 10.26
N ILE A 73 3.70 -8.09 9.21
CA ILE A 73 2.38 -7.44 9.33
C ILE A 73 1.42 -8.20 10.24
N ALA A 74 1.60 -9.52 10.36
CA ALA A 74 0.76 -10.38 11.21
C ALA A 74 1.12 -10.32 12.71
N ARG A 75 2.07 -9.46 13.15
CA ARG A 75 2.61 -9.49 14.51
C ARG A 75 2.74 -8.11 15.14
N GLY A 76 2.32 -7.96 16.40
CA GLY A 76 2.61 -6.77 17.20
C GLY A 76 1.86 -5.52 16.74
N ARG A 77 2.44 -4.34 17.02
CA ARG A 77 1.79 -3.06 16.71
C ARG A 77 1.98 -2.68 15.24
N ILE A 78 0.90 -2.29 14.57
CA ILE A 78 0.93 -2.05 13.13
C ILE A 78 1.88 -0.90 12.72
N ASP A 79 2.01 0.15 13.53
CA ASP A 79 2.93 1.27 13.30
C ASP A 79 4.40 0.84 13.24
N ASP A 80 4.82 0.01 14.18
CA ASP A 80 6.16 -0.56 14.19
C ASP A 80 6.41 -1.47 12.99
N GLN A 81 5.41 -2.26 12.59
CA GLN A 81 5.57 -3.21 11.48
C GLN A 81 5.58 -2.52 10.12
N LEU A 82 4.74 -1.52 9.90
CA LEU A 82 4.76 -0.73 8.66
C LEU A 82 6.12 -0.07 8.45
N SER A 83 6.75 0.42 9.52
CA SER A 83 8.10 0.99 9.47
C SER A 83 9.17 -0.07 9.12
N LYS A 84 9.08 -1.27 9.70
CA LYS A 84 9.99 -2.39 9.39
C LYS A 84 9.83 -2.89 7.96
N ILE A 85 8.59 -3.08 7.50
CA ILE A 85 8.27 -3.48 6.12
C ILE A 85 8.81 -2.46 5.13
N ALA A 86 8.65 -1.16 5.42
CA ALA A 86 9.18 -0.10 4.56
C ALA A 86 10.71 -0.05 4.47
N SER A 87 11.41 -0.68 5.41
CA SER A 87 12.87 -0.72 5.49
C SER A 87 13.46 -2.00 4.89
N LEU A 88 12.63 -2.88 4.31
CA LEU A 88 13.10 -4.16 3.77
C LEU A 88 14.04 -3.97 2.56
N ALA A 89 15.02 -4.86 2.50
CA ALA A 89 15.97 -5.05 1.41
C ALA A 89 16.29 -6.55 1.36
N PRO A 90 16.72 -7.13 0.20
CA PRO A 90 17.05 -6.51 -1.09
C PRO A 90 15.82 -6.34 -2.02
N LEU A 91 16.03 -6.15 -3.33
CA LEU A 91 14.99 -5.79 -4.31
C LEU A 91 13.75 -6.73 -4.28
N ASP A 92 13.96 -8.03 -4.15
CA ASP A 92 12.86 -9.00 -4.12
C ASP A 92 11.97 -8.85 -2.87
N GLU A 93 12.56 -8.50 -1.73
CA GLU A 93 11.84 -8.16 -0.50
C GLU A 93 11.12 -6.82 -0.63
N ARG A 94 11.70 -5.84 -1.33
CA ARG A 94 11.03 -4.56 -1.62
C ARG A 94 9.81 -4.73 -2.49
N ARG A 95 9.87 -5.58 -3.52
CA ARG A 95 8.70 -5.87 -4.37
C ARG A 95 7.58 -6.53 -3.57
N LYS A 96 7.90 -7.44 -2.65
CA LYS A 96 6.90 -8.04 -1.74
C LYS A 96 6.33 -6.99 -0.77
N ALA A 97 7.18 -6.12 -0.22
CA ALA A 97 6.77 -5.03 0.65
C ALA A 97 5.83 -4.05 -0.07
N PHE A 98 6.15 -3.68 -1.31
CA PHE A 98 5.33 -2.81 -2.14
C PHE A 98 3.92 -3.37 -2.34
N ARG A 99 3.82 -4.63 -2.78
CA ARG A 99 2.53 -5.32 -2.95
C ARG A 99 1.72 -5.34 -1.66
N LEU A 100 2.37 -5.65 -0.54
CA LEU A 100 1.70 -5.71 0.75
C LEU A 100 1.21 -4.33 1.21
N LEU A 101 2.04 -3.30 1.14
CA LEU A 101 1.68 -1.96 1.58
C LEU A 101 0.57 -1.34 0.73
N ILE A 102 0.52 -1.62 -0.58
CA ILE A 102 -0.63 -1.25 -1.41
C ILE A 102 -1.91 -1.95 -0.94
N ALA A 103 -1.85 -3.25 -0.63
CA ALA A 103 -3.02 -3.98 -0.13
C ALA A 103 -3.50 -3.45 1.24
N VAL A 104 -2.58 -3.13 2.14
CA VAL A 104 -2.91 -2.49 3.44
C VAL A 104 -3.57 -1.14 3.20
N LEU A 105 -3.00 -0.30 2.33
CA LEU A 105 -3.57 1.00 2.00
C LEU A 105 -4.97 0.87 1.39
N ALA A 106 -5.18 -0.09 0.48
CA ALA A 106 -6.46 -0.36 -0.14
C ALA A 106 -7.54 -0.67 0.91
N ILE A 107 -7.28 -1.62 1.81
CA ILE A 107 -8.22 -2.03 2.86
C ILE A 107 -8.50 -0.87 3.83
N ALA A 108 -7.45 -0.16 4.26
CA ALA A 108 -7.59 0.94 5.20
C ALA A 108 -8.36 2.13 4.58
N ASP A 109 -8.07 2.50 3.33
CA ASP A 109 -8.76 3.60 2.63
C ASP A 109 -10.20 3.21 2.26
N GLU A 110 -10.46 1.94 1.87
CA GLU A 110 -11.80 1.40 1.64
C GLU A 110 -12.66 1.55 2.90
N ARG A 111 -12.17 1.06 4.05
CA ARG A 111 -12.85 1.22 5.34
C ARG A 111 -13.05 2.69 5.71
N ARG A 112 -12.04 3.55 5.47
CA ARG A 112 -12.15 4.99 5.71
C ARG A 112 -13.27 5.59 4.87
N ARG A 113 -13.37 5.21 3.60
CA ARG A 113 -14.35 5.73 2.65
C ARG A 113 -15.76 5.36 3.08
N GLU A 114 -15.97 4.10 3.44
CA GLU A 114 -17.27 3.60 3.93
C GLU A 114 -17.74 4.31 5.21
N ARG A 115 -16.82 4.61 6.14
CA ARG A 115 -17.18 5.16 7.45
C ARG A 115 -17.26 6.68 7.52
N PHE A 116 -16.47 7.37 6.71
CA PHE A 116 -16.24 8.82 6.88
C PHE A 116 -16.45 9.62 5.58
N CYS A 117 -16.73 8.98 4.45
CA CYS A 117 -16.86 9.64 3.15
C CYS A 117 -18.14 9.25 2.41
N SER A 118 -19.07 8.53 3.05
CA SER A 118 -20.34 8.07 2.47
C SER A 118 -21.28 9.22 2.07
N ASP A 119 -21.25 10.33 2.81
CA ASP A 119 -22.09 11.51 2.53
C ASP A 119 -21.38 12.56 1.64
N GLY A 120 -20.38 12.10 0.88
CA GLY A 120 -19.53 12.93 0.04
C GLY A 120 -18.20 13.30 0.71
N CYS A 121 -17.13 13.32 -0.08
CA CYS A 121 -15.81 13.74 0.40
C CYS A 121 -15.09 14.70 -0.55
N GLY A 122 -14.25 15.55 0.05
CA GLY A 122 -13.41 16.53 -0.63
C GLY A 122 -12.06 15.99 -1.10
N HIS A 123 -11.73 14.73 -0.79
CA HIS A 123 -10.42 14.16 -1.10
C HIS A 123 -10.26 13.98 -2.61
N TRP A 124 -9.19 14.54 -3.18
CA TRP A 124 -8.94 14.44 -4.61
C TRP A 124 -8.75 12.98 -5.07
N TRP A 125 -8.13 12.14 -4.24
CA TRP A 125 -7.83 10.75 -4.61
C TRP A 125 -9.08 9.88 -4.67
N HIS A 126 -10.18 10.27 -4.01
CA HIS A 126 -11.48 9.58 -4.11
C HIS A 126 -12.28 10.00 -5.36
N ARG A 127 -11.74 10.92 -6.18
CA ARG A 127 -12.34 11.37 -7.45
C ARG A 127 -11.55 10.89 -8.67
N LEU A 128 -10.60 9.97 -8.47
CA LEU A 128 -9.91 9.32 -9.58
C LEU A 128 -10.91 8.44 -10.33
N SER A 129 -10.82 8.46 -11.65
CA SER A 129 -11.56 7.58 -12.56
C SER A 129 -10.57 6.76 -13.37
N VAL A 130 -11.01 5.61 -13.88
CA VAL A 130 -10.26 4.91 -14.93
C VAL A 130 -10.11 5.89 -16.08
N ALA A 131 -8.89 6.07 -16.59
CA ALA A 131 -8.70 6.78 -17.85
C ALA A 131 -9.24 5.89 -18.97
N ASP A 132 -10.18 6.42 -19.76
CA ASP A 132 -10.74 5.73 -20.94
C ASP A 132 -9.66 5.33 -21.96
#